data_AF-A0A447KN12-F1
#
_entry.id   AF-A0A447KN12-F1
#
_cell.length_a   1.000
_cell.length_b   1.000
_cell.length_c   1.000
_cell.angle_alpha   90.00
_cell.angle_beta   90.00
_cell.angle_gamma   90.00
#
_symmetry.space_group_name_H-M   'P 1'
#
loop_
_entity.id
_entity.type
_entity.pdbx_description
1 polymer ?
#
loop_
_entity_poly.entity_id
_entity_poly.type
_entity_poly.pdbx_seq_one_letter_code
_entity_poly.pdbx_strand_id
1 'polypeptide(L)' 'MNNRSLETTVLKSWRCALCGLEYHENDGWPTDGIAPGTRWAEVPEAWVCPDCGAGKAEFAMVEI' A
#
# COMPACT_ATOMS: atom_id res chain seq x y z
N MET A 1 29.34 1.34 12.39
CA MET A 1 28.15 1.25 13.25
C MET A 1 26.92 1.23 12.36
N ASN A 2 26.06 0.24 12.56
CA ASN A 2 25.06 -0.24 11.60
C ASN A 2 23.93 0.78 11.33
N ASN A 3 24.01 1.42 10.15
CA ASN A 3 22.97 1.62 9.12
C ASN A 3 21.49 1.86 9.50
N ARG A 4 21.19 2.76 10.43
CA ARG A 4 19.79 3.14 10.75
C ARG A 4 19.37 4.47 10.12
N SER A 5 19.18 4.47 8.81
CA SER A 5 18.57 5.61 8.09
C SER A 5 17.26 5.18 7.43
N LEU A 6 16.25 4.87 8.25
CA LEU A 6 14.85 4.77 7.81
C LEU A 6 13.96 5.30 8.93
N GLU A 7 14.15 6.57 9.26
CA GLU A 7 13.17 7.35 10.02
C GLU A 7 12.30 8.11 9.00
N THR A 8 11.64 7.35 8.12
CA THR A 8 10.73 7.88 7.11
C THR A 8 9.33 7.67 7.68
N THR A 9 8.65 8.76 8.07
CA THR A 9 7.21 8.89 8.39
C THR A 9 6.43 7.58 8.41
N VAL A 10 5.85 7.18 9.55
CA VAL A 10 5.09 5.91 9.72
C VAL A 10 3.98 5.79 8.66
N LEU A 11 4.32 5.19 7.53
CA LEU A 11 3.48 4.86 6.40
C LEU A 11 3.12 3.39 6.54
N LYS A 12 1.85 3.08 6.27
CA LYS A 12 1.30 1.75 6.51
C LYS A 12 1.48 0.86 5.29
N SER A 13 1.51 -0.43 5.54
CA SER A 13 1.42 -1.44 4.48
C SER A 13 0.07 -2.13 4.56
N TRP A 14 -0.43 -2.57 3.42
CA TRP A 14 -1.76 -3.14 3.26
C TRP A 14 -1.63 -4.41 2.43
N ARG A 15 -2.29 -5.49 2.85
CA ARG A 15 -2.27 -6.75 2.13
C ARG A 15 -3.67 -7.12 1.68
N CYS A 16 -3.83 -7.44 0.40
CA CYS A 16 -5.08 -7.98 -0.12
C CYS A 16 -5.37 -9.32 0.57
N ALA A 17 -6.52 -9.42 1.24
CA ALA A 17 -6.93 -10.62 1.96
C ALA A 17 -7.26 -11.80 1.03
N LEU A 18 -7.54 -11.53 -0.26
CA LEU A 18 -7.93 -12.56 -1.22
C LEU A 18 -6.74 -13.22 -1.93
N CYS A 19 -5.75 -12.44 -2.39
CA CYS A 19 -4.60 -12.98 -3.13
C CYS A 19 -3.25 -12.80 -2.43
N GLY A 20 -3.17 -11.96 -1.40
CA GLY A 20 -1.93 -11.70 -0.67
C GLY A 20 -1.04 -10.60 -1.25
N LEU A 21 -1.46 -9.88 -2.30
CA LEU A 21 -0.71 -8.72 -2.82
C LEU A 21 -0.47 -7.69 -1.72
N GLU A 22 0.77 -7.18 -1.66
CA GLU A 22 1.19 -6.16 -0.71
C GLU A 22 1.26 -4.79 -1.39
N TYR A 23 0.55 -3.82 -0.81
CA TYR A 23 0.60 -2.41 -1.14
C TYR A 23 1.34 -1.66 -0.03
N HIS A 24 2.40 -0.95 -0.38
CA HIS A 24 3.13 -0.10 0.55
C HIS A 24 2.80 1.37 0.26
N GLU A 25 2.30 2.11 1.25
CA GLU A 25 2.01 3.54 1.08
C GLU A 25 3.27 4.32 0.63
N ASN A 26 4.46 3.88 1.03
CA ASN A 26 5.73 4.48 0.61
C ASN A 26 5.97 4.37 -0.89
N ASP A 27 5.55 3.25 -1.50
CA ASP A 27 5.77 2.98 -2.92
C ASP A 27 4.61 3.47 -3.79
N GLY A 28 3.41 3.56 -3.18
CA GLY A 28 2.18 3.88 -3.90
C GLY A 28 1.86 2.83 -4.94
N TRP A 29 1.22 3.26 -6.04
CA TRP A 29 0.99 2.42 -7.22
C TRP A 29 1.05 3.26 -8.50
N PRO A 30 2.26 3.68 -8.96
CA PRO A 30 2.40 4.69 -10.02
C PRO A 30 1.80 4.28 -11.36
N THR A 31 1.72 2.98 -11.65
CA THR A 31 1.09 2.46 -12.88
C THR A 31 -0.40 2.79 -12.95
N ASP A 32 -1.06 2.95 -11.81
CA ASP A 32 -2.48 3.32 -11.71
C ASP A 32 -2.64 4.79 -11.28
N GLY A 33 -1.55 5.57 -11.28
CA GLY A 33 -1.54 6.98 -10.92
C GLY A 33 -1.52 7.27 -9.41
N ILE A 34 -1.28 6.27 -8.57
CA ILE A 34 -1.12 6.46 -7.11
C ILE A 34 0.35 6.76 -6.83
N ALA A 35 0.67 7.99 -6.42
CA ALA A 35 2.05 8.39 -6.22
C ALA A 35 2.70 7.71 -4.98
N PRO A 36 4.03 7.52 -4.97
CA PRO A 36 4.75 7.10 -3.76
C PRO A 36 4.48 8.05 -2.59
N GLY A 37 4.27 7.51 -1.40
CA GLY A 37 3.90 8.26 -0.19
C GLY A 37 2.40 8.55 -0.04
N THR A 38 1.56 8.12 -0.97
CA THR A 38 0.09 8.29 -0.89
C THR A 38 -0.46 7.45 0.26
N ARG A 39 -1.15 8.09 1.21
CA ARG A 39 -1.81 7.38 2.32
C ARG A 39 -2.93 6.51 1.78
N TRP A 40 -3.21 5.40 2.45
CA TRP A 40 -4.31 4.52 2.09
C TRP A 40 -5.67 5.24 2.10
N ALA A 41 -5.84 6.22 2.98
CA ALA A 41 -7.03 7.07 3.00
C ALA A 41 -7.21 7.87 1.70
N GLU A 42 -6.12 8.19 1.00
CA GLU A 42 -6.10 8.97 -0.24
C GLU A 42 -6.17 8.09 -1.51
N VAL A 43 -5.94 6.79 -1.38
CA VAL A 43 -6.12 5.84 -2.49
C VAL A 43 -7.59 5.87 -2.95
N PRO A 44 -7.88 6.00 -4.26
CA PRO A 44 -9.25 6.03 -4.76
C PRO A 44 -10.06 4.80 -4.34
N GLU A 45 -11.34 4.97 -3.97
CA GLU A 45 -12.21 3.82 -3.64
C GLU A 45 -12.47 2.90 -4.83
N ALA A 46 -12.40 3.45 -6.05
CA ALA A 46 -12.52 2.69 -7.29
C ALA A 46 -11.24 1.91 -7.65
N TRP A 47 -10.13 2.10 -6.92
CA TRP A 47 -8.93 1.30 -7.12
C TRP A 47 -9.19 -0.14 -6.69
N VAL A 48 -8.72 -1.08 -7.52
CA VAL A 48 -8.86 -2.51 -7.32
C VAL A 48 -7.47 -3.15 -7.27
N CYS A 49 -7.36 -4.26 -6.55
CA CYS A 49 -6.16 -5.07 -6.50
C CYS A 49 -5.74 -5.44 -7.94
N PRO A 50 -4.53 -5.08 -8.39
CA PRO A 50 -4.10 -5.30 -9.77
C PRO A 50 -3.82 -6.78 -10.07
N ASP A 51 -3.66 -7.60 -9.03
CA ASP A 51 -3.44 -9.05 -9.16
C ASP A 51 -4.75 -9.84 -9.30
N CYS A 52 -5.80 -9.48 -8.54
CA CYS A 52 -7.03 -10.28 -8.46
C CYS A 52 -8.35 -9.51 -8.70
N GLY A 53 -8.31 -8.20 -8.86
CA GLY A 53 -9.47 -7.34 -9.08
C GLY A 53 -10.32 -7.06 -7.83
N ALA A 54 -9.88 -7.48 -6.64
CA ALA A 54 -10.56 -7.21 -5.38
C ALA A 54 -10.64 -5.71 -5.08
N GLY A 55 -11.75 -5.24 -4.51
CA GLY A 55 -11.87 -3.83 -4.14
C GLY A 55 -10.96 -3.43 -2.97
N LYS A 56 -10.77 -2.12 -2.79
CA LYS A 56 -10.02 -1.53 -1.67
C LYS A 56 -10.45 -2.06 -0.28
N ALA A 57 -11.72 -2.38 -0.10
CA ALA A 57 -12.26 -2.92 1.16
C ALA A 57 -11.66 -4.29 1.55
N GLU A 58 -11.13 -5.05 0.59
CA GLU A 58 -10.54 -6.38 0.82
C GLU A 58 -9.08 -6.32 1.30
N PHE A 59 -8.52 -5.13 1.48
CA PHE A 59 -7.16 -4.97 2.00
C PHE A 59 -7.17 -4.79 3.52
N ALA A 60 -6.33 -5.57 4.19
CA ALA A 60 -6.07 -5.46 5.61
C ALA A 60 -4.74 -4.74 5.86
N MET A 61 -4.69 -3.83 6.84
CA MET A 61 -3.44 -3.24 7.28
C MET A 61 -2.53 -4.35 7.83
N VAL A 62 -1.27 -4.35 7.41
CA VAL A 62 -0.23 -5.21 7.97
C VAL A 62 0.84 -4.33 8.63
N GLU A 63 1.21 -4.71 9.85
CA GLU A 63 2.36 -4.13 10.56
C GLU A 63 3.61 -4.88 10.06
N ILE A 64 4.55 -4.15 9.46
CA ILE A 64 5.82 -4.67 8.93
C ILE A 64 6.97 -4.14 9.77
#